data_AF-A0AAI8PJY1-F1
#
_entry.id   AF-A0AAI8PJY1-F1
#
_cell.length_a   1.000
_cell.length_b   1.000
_cell.length_c   1.000
_cell.angle_alpha   90.00
_cell.angle_beta   90.00
_cell.angle_gamma   90.00
#
_symmetry.space_group_name_H-M   'P 1'
#
loop_
_entity.id
_entity.type
_entity.pdbx_description
1 polymer ?
#
loop_
_entity_poly.entity_id
_entity_poly.type
_entity_poly.pdbx_seq_one_letter_code
_entity_poly.pdbx_strand_id
1 'polypeptide(L)'
;MATDDSVTTGAPVVADEIVPLNGVNVLHCAPDGPPLDGERAALDLIGDAMGRDAEVVAVPVARVGEEFFQLRSGVAGAVMQKFVTYQVRLAVVGDVTRHTDASAALRDFVHETNQGRHIWFLPDLDTLDERLRASG
;
A
#
# COMPACT_ATOMS: atom_id res chain seq x y z
N MET A 1 -50.31 6.46 -10.98
CA MET A 1 -49.50 7.50 -11.65
C MET A 1 -48.12 7.43 -11.02
N ALA A 2 -47.14 6.94 -11.79
CA ALA A 2 -45.70 6.91 -11.50
C ALA A 2 -45.19 8.32 -11.11
N THR A 3 -44.10 8.57 -10.40
CA THR A 3 -42.76 7.97 -10.19
C THR A 3 -42.18 8.80 -9.02
N ASP A 4 -41.25 8.37 -8.15
CA ASP A 4 -39.87 8.02 -8.46
C ASP A 4 -39.22 7.59 -7.12
N ASP A 5 -38.88 6.31 -6.99
CA ASP A 5 -38.06 5.80 -5.90
C ASP A 5 -36.61 5.93 -6.39
N SER A 6 -36.00 7.10 -6.16
CA SER A 6 -34.59 7.32 -6.42
C SER A 6 -33.76 6.56 -5.38
N VAL A 7 -33.59 5.25 -5.61
CA VAL A 7 -32.42 4.52 -5.11
C VAL A 7 -31.21 5.15 -5.76
N THR A 8 -30.56 6.07 -5.04
CA THR A 8 -29.16 6.38 -5.29
C THR A 8 -28.38 5.12 -4.94
N THR A 9 -28.10 4.28 -5.93
CA THR A 9 -27.01 3.32 -5.85
C THR A 9 -25.73 4.14 -5.70
N GLY A 10 -25.38 4.47 -4.45
CA GLY A 10 -24.00 4.76 -4.12
C GLY A 10 -23.23 3.51 -4.50
N ALA A 11 -22.38 3.60 -5.53
CA ALA A 11 -21.37 2.58 -5.76
C ALA A 11 -20.69 2.30 -4.41
N PRO A 12 -20.43 1.03 -4.05
CA PRO A 12 -19.79 0.73 -2.79
C PRO A 12 -18.51 1.55 -2.73
N VAL A 13 -18.44 2.48 -1.78
CA VAL A 13 -17.16 3.05 -1.37
C VAL A 13 -16.39 1.87 -0.81
N VAL A 14 -15.53 1.28 -1.65
CA VAL A 14 -14.61 0.25 -1.20
C VAL A 14 -13.79 0.91 -0.10
N ALA A 15 -13.96 0.43 1.12
CA ALA A 15 -13.25 0.91 2.29
C ALA A 15 -12.08 -0.03 2.56
N ASP A 16 -11.09 0.45 3.29
CA ASP A 16 -9.94 -0.36 3.68
C ASP A 16 -10.41 -1.58 4.49
N GLU A 17 -10.04 -2.79 4.06
CA GLU A 17 -10.52 -4.05 4.62
C GLU A 17 -9.37 -4.92 5.18
N ILE A 18 -9.68 -5.85 6.08
CA ILE A 18 -8.69 -6.85 6.54
C ILE A 18 -8.85 -8.10 5.69
N VAL A 19 -7.77 -8.49 5.01
CA VAL A 19 -7.70 -9.71 4.21
C VAL A 19 -6.65 -10.64 4.84
N PRO A 20 -7.03 -11.85 5.28
CA PRO A 20 -6.08 -12.83 5.79
C PRO A 20 -5.33 -13.50 4.63
N LEU A 21 -4.02 -13.32 4.55
CA LEU A 21 -3.12 -13.92 3.55
C LEU A 21 -2.06 -14.79 4.24
N ASN A 22 -2.03 -16.09 3.93
CA ASN A 22 -1.21 -17.10 4.62
C ASN A 22 -1.17 -16.97 6.17
N GLY A 23 -2.32 -16.68 6.78
CA GLY A 23 -2.44 -16.53 8.24
C GLY A 23 -1.94 -15.19 8.80
N VAL A 24 -1.54 -14.26 7.95
CA VAL A 24 -1.18 -12.88 8.29
C VAL A 24 -2.32 -11.95 7.94
N ASN A 25 -2.73 -11.09 8.87
CA ASN A 25 -3.73 -10.07 8.60
C ASN A 25 -3.11 -8.92 7.79
N VAL A 26 -3.69 -8.64 6.63
CA VAL A 26 -3.29 -7.55 5.74
C VAL A 26 -4.38 -6.49 5.72
N LEU A 27 -4.02 -5.24 6.03
CA LEU A 27 -4.85 -4.08 5.76
C LEU A 27 -4.77 -3.77 4.26
N HIS A 28 -5.78 -4.19 3.51
CA HIS A 28 -5.92 -3.90 2.09
C HIS A 28 -6.56 -2.52 1.91
N CYS A 29 -5.76 -1.55 1.48
CA CYS A 29 -6.21 -0.20 1.25
C CYS A 29 -7.01 -0.10 -0.04
N ALA A 30 -8.21 0.46 0.04
CA ALA A 30 -9.03 0.73 -1.13
C ALA A 30 -8.37 1.80 -2.02
N PRO A 31 -8.52 1.73 -3.37
CA PRO A 31 -7.84 2.63 -4.29
C PRO A 31 -8.28 4.10 -4.18
N ASP A 32 -9.51 4.35 -3.74
CA ASP A 32 -10.09 5.70 -3.64
C ASP A 32 -9.83 6.39 -2.29
N GLY A 33 -9.02 5.77 -1.41
CA GLY A 33 -8.66 6.35 -0.11
C GLY A 33 -7.61 7.47 -0.20
N PRO A 34 -7.31 8.14 0.93
CA PRO A 34 -6.32 9.23 0.97
C PRO A 34 -4.93 8.80 0.46
N PRO A 35 -4.18 9.69 -0.22
CA PRO A 35 -2.88 9.35 -0.74
C PRO A 35 -1.85 9.12 0.36
N LEU A 36 -0.91 8.20 0.10
CA LEU A 36 0.31 8.02 0.87
C LEU A 36 1.38 8.99 0.34
N ASP A 37 1.34 10.22 0.80
CA ASP A 37 2.15 11.34 0.31
C ASP A 37 3.21 11.84 1.33
N GLY A 38 3.27 11.25 2.52
CA GLY A 38 4.24 11.65 3.53
C GLY A 38 4.07 10.94 4.88
N GLU A 39 4.81 11.44 5.87
CA GLU A 39 4.87 10.82 7.21
C GLU A 39 3.52 10.75 7.92
N ARG A 40 2.66 11.76 7.76
CA ARG A 40 1.33 11.78 8.40
C ARG A 40 0.44 10.66 7.85
N ALA A 41 0.31 10.58 6.53
CA ALA A 41 -0.43 9.52 5.87
C ALA A 41 0.11 8.12 6.22
N ALA A 42 1.44 7.98 6.34
CA ALA A 42 2.05 6.73 6.80
C ALA A 42 1.65 6.36 8.23
N LEU A 43 1.67 7.33 9.16
CA LEU A 43 1.28 7.11 10.55
C LEU A 43 -0.21 6.79 10.69
N ASP A 44 -1.07 7.41 9.89
CA ASP A 44 -2.51 7.12 9.87
C ASP A 44 -2.77 5.67 9.46
N LEU A 45 -2.15 5.21 8.35
CA LEU A 45 -2.27 3.82 7.91
C LEU A 45 -1.69 2.81 8.91
N ILE A 46 -0.57 3.15 9.55
CA ILE A 46 0.02 2.32 10.61
C ILE A 46 -0.93 2.21 11.81
N GLY A 47 -1.55 3.33 12.20
CA GLY A 47 -2.54 3.36 13.28
C GLY A 47 -3.75 2.48 12.99
N ASP A 48 -4.28 2.56 11.77
CA ASP A 48 -5.39 1.72 11.31
C ASP A 48 -5.03 0.23 11.29
N ALA A 49 -3.83 -0.09 10.81
CA ALA A 49 -3.33 -1.47 10.79
C ALA A 49 -3.22 -2.04 12.21
N MET A 50 -2.56 -1.30 13.11
CA MET A 50 -2.39 -1.72 14.51
C MET A 50 -3.73 -1.84 15.24
N GLY A 51 -4.65 -0.90 15.01
CA GLY A 51 -5.98 -0.94 15.63
C GLY A 51 -6.86 -2.10 15.16
N ARG A 52 -6.46 -2.79 14.09
CA ARG A 52 -7.20 -3.91 13.48
C ARG A 52 -6.37 -5.20 13.45
N ASP A 53 -5.29 -5.28 14.24
CA ASP A 53 -4.38 -6.41 14.33
C ASP A 53 -3.81 -6.86 12.96
N ALA A 54 -3.53 -5.90 12.08
CA ALA A 54 -2.88 -6.14 10.79
C ALA A 54 -1.36 -5.93 10.88
N GLU A 55 -0.61 -6.87 10.31
CA GLU A 55 0.86 -6.84 10.31
C GLU A 55 1.45 -6.26 9.03
N VAL A 56 0.62 -6.18 7.97
CA VAL A 56 0.99 -5.72 6.64
C VAL A 56 -0.05 -4.70 6.19
N VAL A 57 0.40 -3.61 5.58
CA VAL A 57 -0.45 -2.66 4.87
C VAL A 57 -0.19 -2.80 3.38
N ALA A 58 -1.22 -3.15 2.61
CA ALA A 58 -1.19 -3.24 1.16
C ALA A 58 -1.79 -1.97 0.55
N VAL A 59 -0.95 -1.07 0.05
CA VAL A 59 -1.33 0.22 -0.53
C VAL A 59 -1.29 0.14 -2.07
N PRO A 60 -2.39 0.41 -2.77
CA PRO A 60 -2.38 0.49 -4.23
C PRO A 60 -1.42 1.57 -4.73
N VAL A 61 -0.69 1.30 -5.82
CA VAL A 61 0.20 2.29 -6.47
C VAL A 61 -0.54 3.59 -6.79
N ALA A 62 -1.84 3.53 -7.10
CA ALA A 62 -2.68 4.71 -7.35
C ALA A 62 -2.79 5.68 -6.15
N ARG A 63 -2.64 5.18 -4.92
CA ARG A 63 -2.62 5.99 -3.69
C ARG A 63 -1.23 6.51 -3.34
N VAL A 64 -0.17 5.96 -3.92
CA VAL A 64 1.19 6.41 -3.61
C VAL A 64 1.45 7.74 -4.33
N GLY A 65 1.76 8.79 -3.56
CA GLY A 65 1.99 10.12 -4.11
C GLY A 65 3.20 10.14 -5.07
N GLU A 66 3.14 10.97 -6.10
CA GLU A 66 4.21 11.08 -7.11
C GLU A 66 5.59 11.44 -6.50
N GLU A 67 5.61 12.21 -5.40
CA GLU A 67 6.85 12.55 -4.69
C GLU A 67 7.54 11.34 -4.06
N PHE A 68 6.81 10.28 -3.74
CA PHE A 68 7.39 9.03 -3.24
C PHE A 68 8.29 8.38 -4.29
N PHE A 69 7.90 8.42 -5.56
CA PHE A 69 8.70 7.87 -6.66
C PHE A 69 9.88 8.77 -7.05
N GLN A 70 9.87 10.03 -6.62
CA GLN A 70 10.98 10.98 -6.80
C GLN A 70 11.94 10.93 -5.61
N LEU A 71 12.85 9.93 -5.55
CA LEU A 71 13.70 9.66 -4.38
C LEU A 71 14.42 10.88 -3.76
N ARG A 72 14.77 11.90 -4.56
CA ARG A 72 15.37 13.15 -4.07
C ARG A 72 14.45 14.00 -3.18
N SER A 73 13.14 13.75 -3.18
CA SER A 73 12.15 14.41 -2.33
C SER A 73 12.34 14.05 -0.85
N GLY A 74 12.92 12.88 -0.57
CA GLY A 74 13.00 12.31 0.77
C GLY A 74 11.69 11.69 1.28
N VAL A 75 10.57 11.83 0.55
CA VAL A 75 9.25 11.32 0.96
C VAL A 75 9.26 9.80 1.11
N ALA A 76 9.84 9.08 0.13
CA ALA A 76 9.92 7.62 0.16
C ALA A 76 10.63 7.12 1.42
N GLY A 77 11.80 7.69 1.73
CA GLY A 77 12.57 7.34 2.92
C GLY A 77 11.82 7.66 4.21
N ALA A 78 11.19 8.83 4.30
CA ALA A 78 10.44 9.25 5.48
C ALA A 78 9.24 8.32 5.76
N VAL A 79 8.49 7.95 4.71
CA VAL A 79 7.36 7.00 4.79
C VAL A 79 7.86 5.62 5.24
N MET A 80 8.82 5.05 4.53
CA MET A 80 9.31 3.69 4.81
C MET A 80 9.97 3.58 6.18
N GLN A 81 10.65 4.62 6.63
CA GLN A 81 11.21 4.66 7.97
C GLN A 81 10.13 4.52 9.04
N LYS A 82 8.91 5.07 8.86
CA LYS A 82 7.81 4.85 9.80
C LYS A 82 7.41 3.39 9.84
N PHE A 83 7.15 2.76 8.70
CA PHE A 83 6.78 1.35 8.65
C PHE A 83 7.82 0.45 9.34
N VAL A 84 9.11 0.67 9.08
CA VAL A 84 10.19 -0.05 9.76
C VAL A 84 10.22 0.23 11.27
N THR A 85 10.13 1.50 11.68
CA THR A 85 10.16 1.91 13.11
C THR A 85 9.06 1.27 13.92
N TYR A 86 7.85 1.22 13.35
CA TYR A 86 6.66 0.66 13.98
C TYR A 86 6.51 -0.85 13.76
N GLN A 87 7.46 -1.47 13.07
CA GLN A 87 7.50 -2.91 12.74
C GLN A 87 6.26 -3.40 11.97
N VAL A 88 5.60 -2.51 11.23
CA VAL A 88 4.51 -2.85 10.31
C VAL A 88 5.10 -2.95 8.90
N ARG A 89 4.73 -4.00 8.17
CA ARG A 89 5.22 -4.22 6.80
C ARG A 89 4.39 -3.39 5.81
N LEU A 90 5.04 -2.86 4.78
CA LEU A 90 4.39 -2.14 3.67
C LEU A 90 4.51 -2.96 2.38
N ALA A 91 3.40 -3.18 1.71
CA ALA A 91 3.34 -3.68 0.34
C ALA A 91 2.71 -2.59 -0.54
N VAL A 92 3.47 -2.05 -1.48
CA VAL A 92 2.94 -1.21 -2.57
C VAL A 92 2.50 -2.14 -3.69
N VAL A 93 1.20 -2.17 -3.98
CA VAL A 93 0.58 -3.14 -4.89
C VAL A 93 0.13 -2.48 -6.19
N GLY A 94 0.60 -2.99 -7.32
CA GLY A 94 0.27 -2.53 -8.65
C GLY A 94 1.50 -2.24 -9.52
N ASP A 95 1.24 -1.81 -10.76
CA ASP A 95 2.30 -1.58 -11.75
C ASP A 95 3.07 -0.27 -11.49
N VAL A 96 4.37 -0.42 -11.16
CA VAL A 96 5.33 0.69 -11.00
C VAL A 96 6.26 0.85 -12.21
N THR A 97 6.10 0.05 -13.27
CA THR A 97 6.97 0.03 -14.46
C THR A 97 7.13 1.42 -15.05
N ARG A 98 6.05 2.19 -15.14
CA ARG A 98 6.07 3.57 -15.65
C ARG A 98 7.10 4.47 -14.94
N HIS A 99 7.28 4.25 -13.64
CA HIS A 99 8.17 5.04 -12.79
C HIS A 99 9.60 4.50 -12.85
N THR A 100 9.78 3.18 -12.80
CA THR A 100 11.09 2.53 -12.84
C THR A 100 11.75 2.58 -14.22
N ASP A 101 10.97 2.73 -15.30
CA ASP A 101 11.49 2.96 -16.64
C ASP A 101 12.02 4.38 -16.81
N ALA A 102 11.39 5.35 -16.14
CA ALA A 102 11.79 6.75 -16.16
C ALA A 102 13.00 7.05 -15.25
N SER A 103 13.37 6.15 -14.33
CA SER A 103 14.44 6.39 -13.35
C SER A 103 15.19 5.11 -12.98
N ALA A 104 16.45 5.00 -13.39
CA ALA A 104 17.34 3.91 -13.00
C ALA A 104 17.54 3.84 -11.48
N ALA A 105 17.69 5.00 -10.81
CA ALA A 105 17.82 5.05 -9.36
C ALA A 105 16.57 4.50 -8.64
N LEU A 106 15.37 4.78 -9.17
CA LEU A 106 14.14 4.21 -8.62
C LEU A 106 14.04 2.71 -8.89
N ARG A 107 14.46 2.26 -10.07
CA ARG A 107 14.49 0.82 -10.39
C ARG A 107 15.41 0.06 -9.45
N ASP A 108 16.62 0.55 -9.23
CA ASP A 108 17.59 -0.06 -8.31
C ASP A 108 17.04 -0.05 -6.88
N PHE A 109 16.43 1.06 -6.47
CA PHE A 109 15.77 1.20 -5.18
C PHE A 109 14.65 0.17 -4.97
N VAL A 110 13.75 0.01 -5.95
CA VAL A 110 12.66 -0.98 -5.91
C VAL A 110 13.23 -2.39 -5.84
N HIS A 111 14.27 -2.68 -6.63
CA HIS A 111 14.93 -3.98 -6.62
C HIS A 111 15.54 -4.31 -5.27
N GLU A 112 16.32 -3.40 -4.68
CA GLU A 112 16.94 -3.57 -3.36
C GLU A 112 15.88 -3.72 -2.26
N THR A 113 14.87 -2.85 -2.28
CA THR A 113 13.78 -2.86 -1.30
C THR A 113 13.01 -4.19 -1.33
N ASN A 114 12.76 -4.74 -2.52
CA ASN A 114 12.13 -6.04 -2.71
C ASN A 114 12.93 -7.24 -2.20
N GLN A 115 14.22 -7.08 -1.89
CA GLN A 115 15.02 -8.13 -1.23
C GLN A 115 14.93 -8.04 0.31
N GLY A 116 14.37 -6.94 0.82
CA GLY A 116 14.14 -6.73 2.24
C GLY A 116 12.94 -7.49 2.80
N ARG A 117 12.75 -7.35 4.12
CA ARG A 117 11.68 -8.01 4.89
C ARG A 117 10.48 -7.11 5.24
N HIS A 118 10.64 -5.79 5.12
CA HIS A 118 9.66 -4.83 5.62
C HIS A 118 8.87 -4.11 4.54
N ILE A 119 9.46 -3.83 3.38
CA ILE A 119 8.85 -3.01 2.35
C ILE A 119 8.95 -3.76 1.03
N TRP A 120 7.85 -3.86 0.28
CA TRP A 120 7.77 -4.56 -1.00
C TRP A 120 6.97 -3.77 -2.02
N PHE A 121 7.33 -3.93 -3.29
CA PHE A 121 6.62 -3.46 -4.48
C PHE A 121 6.25 -4.70 -5.29
N LEU A 122 4.96 -4.98 -5.36
CA LEU A 122 4.42 -6.23 -5.92
C LEU A 122 3.34 -5.91 -6.95
N PRO A 123 3.16 -6.73 -8.00
CA PRO A 123 2.17 -6.46 -9.04
C PRO A 123 0.72 -6.60 -8.55
N ASP A 124 0.47 -7.51 -7.60
CA ASP A 124 -0.86 -7.87 -7.12
C ASP A 124 -0.82 -8.49 -5.70
N LEU A 125 -2.01 -8.72 -5.13
CA LEU A 125 -2.18 -9.36 -3.82
C LEU A 125 -1.83 -10.86 -3.83
N ASP A 126 -1.95 -11.54 -4.97
CA ASP A 126 -1.58 -12.96 -5.07
C ASP A 126 -0.07 -13.14 -4.87
N THR A 127 0.74 -12.26 -5.46
CA THR A 127 2.19 -12.22 -5.23
C THR A 127 2.53 -11.87 -3.77
N LEU A 128 1.71 -11.02 -3.12
CA LEU A 128 1.87 -10.75 -1.69
C LEU A 128 1.58 -11.98 -0.84
N ASP A 129 0.51 -12.72 -1.16
CA ASP A 129 0.16 -13.98 -0.49
C ASP A 129 1.33 -14.97 -0.60
N GLU A 130 1.83 -15.25 -1.81
CA GLU A 130 2.98 -16.13 -2.04
C GLU A 130 4.22 -15.72 -1.24
N ARG A 131 4.49 -14.41 -1.15
CA ARG A 131 5.63 -13.87 -0.42
C ARG A 131 5.50 -14.05 1.09
N LEU A 132 4.29 -13.89 1.63
CA LEU A 132 4.00 -14.12 3.04
C LEU A 132 4.15 -15.60 3.41
N ARG A 133 3.75 -16.50 2.50
CA ARG A 133 3.97 -17.94 2.66
C ARG A 133 5.45 -18.31 2.79
N ALA A 134 6.32 -17.71 1.99
CA ALA A 134 7.76 -18.00 2.00
C ALA A 134 8.49 -17.41 3.22
N SER A 135 7.85 -16.51 3.96
CA SER A 135 8.43 -15.80 5.10
C SER A 135 8.05 -16.40 6.47
N GLY A 136 7.14 -17.38 6.51
CA GLY A 136 6.72 -18.12 7.70
C GLY A 136 7.45 -19.44 7.86
#